data_AF-A0A8S3HE84-F1
#
_entry.id   AF-A0A8S3HE84-F1
#
_cell.length_a   1.000
_cell.length_b   1.000
_cell.length_c   1.000
_cell.angle_alpha   90.00
_cell.angle_beta   90.00
_cell.angle_gamma   90.00
#
_symmetry.space_group_name_H-M   'P 1'
#
loop_
_entity.id
_entity.type
_entity.pdbx_description
1 polymer ?
#
loop_
_entity_poly.entity_id
_entity_poly.type
_entity_poly.pdbx_seq_one_letter_code
_entity_poly.pdbx_strand_id
1 'polypeptide(L)'
;LIAGFCDLLERTWSHGLHHKPNGRSALWNHIKCYVKLKNYESAPIFHADLPVTLNKDEDPVWFLTKKQSANRSASASRSQSPSAHRSHTLPRSQISLHQARSSPLLAMANSTLNLLSSDNLIKDNTSNISLVHDFHSIESCFGHNPVSVSASEIGFARAFVRLALERRLLSRHLSELLFHADLLQALYKRDAFLRADDGDLRKQFIAHIESLQLLDYKCFSNSYADIDVFYHVIIVPTRARATGISSTTTACPYIALAGLLGSTKIISLPSKNTLEIKFKHKNLGQLTTLCIGHDNSGLMPRWNIDHVLVRNELTNNIYRFVN
;
A
#
# COMPACT_ATOMS: atom_id res chain seq x y z
N LEU A 1 16.03 12.96 -16.13
CA LEU A 1 16.63 12.35 -14.91
C LEU A 1 16.01 10.99 -14.59
N ILE A 2 14.74 10.90 -14.19
CA ILE A 2 14.10 9.62 -13.78
C ILE A 2 14.15 8.53 -14.86
N ALA A 3 13.94 8.86 -16.14
CA ALA A 3 14.05 7.88 -17.23
C ALA A 3 15.44 7.23 -17.29
N GLY A 4 16.51 8.03 -17.28
CA GLY A 4 17.89 7.53 -17.27
C GLY A 4 18.23 6.73 -16.00
N PHE A 5 17.63 7.08 -14.86
CA PHE A 5 17.75 6.29 -13.64
C PHE A 5 17.06 4.92 -13.75
N CYS A 6 15.84 4.86 -14.31
CA CYS A 6 15.20 3.57 -14.60
C CYS A 6 16.03 2.71 -15.56
N ASP A 7 16.63 3.32 -16.59
CA ASP A 7 17.48 2.59 -17.54
C ASP A 7 18.80 2.12 -16.90
N LEU A 8 19.33 2.87 -15.92
CA LEU A 8 20.44 2.40 -15.08
C LEU A 8 20.03 1.16 -14.28
N LEU A 9 18.89 1.20 -13.58
CA LEU A 9 18.39 0.06 -12.82
C LEU A 9 18.18 -1.16 -13.72
N GLU A 10 17.59 -1.01 -14.90
CA GLU A 10 17.43 -2.12 -15.84
C GLU A 10 18.77 -2.73 -16.26
N ARG A 11 19.79 -1.91 -16.54
CA ARG A 11 21.13 -2.42 -16.86
C ARG A 11 21.77 -3.15 -15.69
N THR A 12 21.64 -2.60 -14.48
CA THR A 12 22.12 -3.24 -13.24
C THR A 12 21.45 -4.61 -13.04
N TRP A 13 20.14 -4.70 -13.19
CA TRP A 13 19.39 -5.96 -13.05
C TRP A 13 19.51 -6.90 -14.25
N SER A 14 20.01 -6.44 -15.39
CA SER A 14 20.29 -7.27 -16.57
C SER A 14 21.70 -7.86 -16.56
N HIS A 15 22.61 -7.32 -15.76
CA HIS A 15 24.01 -7.71 -15.74
C HIS A 15 24.18 -9.11 -15.14
N GLY A 16 24.75 -10.03 -15.93
CA GLY A 16 25.07 -11.38 -15.47
C GLY A 16 23.85 -12.26 -15.16
N LEU A 17 22.68 -12.04 -15.77
CA LEU A 17 21.55 -12.98 -15.69
C LEU A 17 21.91 -14.36 -16.28
N HIS A 18 21.40 -15.44 -15.67
CA HIS A 18 21.48 -16.79 -16.24
C HIS A 18 20.67 -16.91 -17.53
N HIS A 19 19.45 -16.39 -17.51
CA HIS A 19 18.55 -16.34 -18.66
C HIS A 19 18.11 -14.90 -18.88
N LYS A 20 18.49 -14.31 -20.01
CA LYS A 20 18.02 -12.97 -20.36
C LYS A 20 16.56 -13.06 -20.82
N PRO A 21 15.63 -12.31 -20.20
CA PRO A 21 14.25 -12.32 -20.64
C PRO A 21 14.13 -11.48 -21.93
N ASN A 22 13.82 -12.13 -23.06
CA ASN A 22 13.75 -11.46 -24.37
C ASN A 22 12.65 -10.39 -24.39
N GLY A 23 13.04 -9.12 -24.61
CA GLY A 23 12.10 -7.99 -24.71
C GLY A 23 11.33 -7.67 -23.43
N ARG A 24 11.81 -8.15 -22.28
CA ARG A 24 11.14 -8.10 -20.98
C ARG A 24 12.05 -7.44 -19.94
N SER A 25 11.47 -6.87 -18.89
CA SER A 25 12.22 -6.13 -17.87
C SER A 25 12.93 -7.10 -16.92
N ALA A 26 14.23 -6.92 -16.75
CA ALA A 26 15.03 -7.72 -15.84
C ALA A 26 14.70 -7.40 -14.37
N LEU A 27 14.50 -6.10 -14.09
CA LEU A 27 14.09 -5.64 -12.77
C LEU A 27 12.70 -6.17 -12.40
N TRP A 28 11.72 -6.04 -13.29
CA TRP A 28 10.36 -6.53 -13.06
C TRP A 28 10.33 -8.04 -12.90
N ASN A 29 11.11 -8.78 -13.69
CA ASN A 29 11.20 -10.22 -13.55
C ASN A 29 11.73 -10.63 -12.17
N HIS A 30 12.78 -9.97 -11.68
CA HIS A 30 13.28 -10.21 -10.32
C HIS A 30 12.19 -9.94 -9.27
N ILE A 31 11.50 -8.79 -9.34
CA ILE A 31 10.42 -8.44 -8.42
C ILE A 31 9.31 -9.51 -8.44
N LYS A 32 8.90 -9.98 -9.62
CA LYS A 32 7.91 -11.07 -9.75
C LYS A 32 8.38 -12.36 -9.06
N CYS A 33 9.62 -12.78 -9.30
CA CYS A 33 10.20 -13.95 -8.66
C CYS A 33 10.23 -13.79 -7.13
N TYR A 34 10.57 -12.60 -6.65
CA TYR A 34 10.55 -12.28 -5.22
C TYR A 34 9.14 -12.37 -4.61
N VAL A 35 8.15 -11.75 -5.24
CA VAL A 35 6.75 -11.78 -4.79
C VAL A 35 6.20 -13.21 -4.78
N LYS A 36 6.51 -14.00 -5.82
CA LYS A 36 6.17 -15.44 -5.84
C LYS A 36 6.74 -16.15 -4.62
N LEU A 37 8.04 -15.98 -4.33
CA LEU A 37 8.67 -16.57 -3.14
C LEU A 37 7.98 -16.14 -1.84
N LYS A 38 7.62 -14.86 -1.69
CA LYS A 38 6.90 -14.37 -0.51
C LYS A 38 5.50 -14.93 -0.36
N ASN A 39 4.80 -15.16 -1.46
CA ASN A 39 3.48 -15.78 -1.44
C ASN A 39 3.56 -17.26 -1.01
N TYR A 40 4.58 -18.00 -1.47
CA TYR A 40 4.87 -19.34 -0.95
C TYR A 40 5.23 -19.33 0.54
N GLU A 41 6.00 -18.33 0.99
CA GLU A 41 6.33 -18.20 2.40
C GLU A 41 5.10 -17.93 3.28
N SER A 42 4.09 -17.27 2.74
CA SER A 42 2.89 -16.88 3.50
C SER A 42 1.78 -17.92 3.47
N ALA A 43 1.87 -18.96 2.62
CA ALA A 43 0.83 -19.96 2.46
C ALA A 43 0.72 -20.88 3.71
N PRO A 44 -0.50 -21.14 4.24
CA PRO A 44 -0.72 -22.03 5.37
C PRO A 44 -0.40 -23.49 5.02
N ILE A 45 0.13 -24.23 6.00
CA ILE A 45 0.67 -25.60 5.88
C ILE A 45 -0.42 -26.66 5.56
N PHE A 46 -1.71 -26.30 5.64
CA PHE A 46 -2.83 -27.25 5.64
C PHE A 46 -3.28 -27.80 4.28
N HIS A 47 -2.61 -27.46 3.18
CA HIS A 47 -2.84 -28.14 1.91
C HIS A 47 -1.59 -28.92 1.52
N ALA A 48 -1.62 -30.24 1.77
CA ALA A 48 -0.74 -31.21 1.12
C ALA A 48 -0.93 -31.26 -0.42
N ASP A 49 -1.94 -30.56 -0.95
CA ASP A 49 -2.23 -30.39 -2.37
C ASP A 49 -2.00 -28.94 -2.84
N LEU A 50 -0.78 -28.41 -2.68
CA LEU A 50 -0.34 -27.33 -3.56
C LEU A 50 -0.10 -27.92 -4.96
N PRO A 51 -0.48 -27.26 -6.05
CA PRO A 51 -0.30 -27.80 -7.39
C PRO A 51 1.20 -28.01 -7.66
N VAL A 52 1.64 -29.26 -7.56
CA VAL A 52 2.94 -29.76 -8.05
C VAL A 52 2.85 -29.83 -9.57
N THR A 53 2.60 -28.69 -10.21
CA THR A 53 2.67 -28.51 -11.67
C THR A 53 3.51 -27.30 -12.04
N LEU A 54 4.44 -26.90 -11.15
CA LEU A 54 5.52 -25.98 -11.52
C LEU A 54 6.57 -26.74 -12.32
N ASN A 55 6.39 -26.73 -13.65
CA ASN A 55 7.38 -27.27 -14.57
C ASN A 55 8.72 -26.52 -14.43
N LYS A 56 9.81 -27.29 -14.46
CA LYS A 56 11.21 -26.82 -14.42
C LYS A 56 11.51 -25.76 -15.49
N ASP A 57 10.78 -25.78 -16.59
CA ASP A 57 11.04 -24.97 -17.79
C ASP A 57 10.32 -23.60 -17.78
N GLU A 58 9.33 -23.40 -16.88
CA GLU A 58 8.47 -22.20 -16.85
C GLU A 58 8.77 -21.27 -15.66
N ASP A 59 9.46 -21.76 -14.62
CA ASP A 59 9.70 -20.97 -13.40
C ASP A 59 11.18 -20.95 -12.96
N PRO A 60 11.90 -19.82 -13.11
CA PRO A 60 13.31 -19.71 -12.74
C PRO A 60 13.60 -19.85 -11.23
N VAL A 61 12.57 -19.89 -10.38
CA VAL A 61 12.72 -20.09 -8.93
C VAL A 61 12.10 -21.40 -8.41
N TRP A 62 11.72 -22.33 -9.29
CA TRP A 62 11.07 -23.60 -8.91
C TRP A 62 11.84 -24.41 -7.86
N PHE A 63 13.18 -24.39 -7.91
CA PHE A 63 14.02 -25.14 -6.98
C PHE A 63 14.06 -24.49 -5.60
N LEU A 64 13.95 -23.16 -5.53
CA LEU A 64 13.88 -22.43 -4.26
C LEU A 64 12.56 -22.72 -3.55
N THR A 65 11.44 -22.70 -4.30
CA THR A 65 10.12 -23.03 -3.74
C THR A 65 10.08 -24.48 -3.25
N LYS A 66 10.67 -25.43 -3.97
CA LYS A 66 10.81 -26.82 -3.52
C LYS A 66 11.70 -26.98 -2.29
N LYS A 67 12.86 -26.31 -2.24
CA LYS A 67 13.77 -26.31 -1.07
C LYS A 67 13.05 -25.76 0.17
N GLN A 68 12.31 -24.67 0.03
CA GLN A 68 11.52 -24.09 1.12
C GLN A 68 10.39 -25.03 1.57
N SER A 69 9.69 -25.68 0.63
CA SER A 69 8.66 -26.70 0.96
C SER A 69 9.25 -27.85 1.76
N ALA A 70 10.40 -28.41 1.35
CA ALA A 70 11.05 -29.51 2.06
C ALA A 70 11.46 -29.10 3.49
N ASN A 71 12.01 -27.90 3.67
CA ASN A 71 12.36 -27.37 4.99
C ASN A 71 11.12 -27.18 5.89
N ARG A 72 9.99 -26.74 5.33
CA ARG A 72 8.72 -26.59 6.05
C ARG A 72 8.14 -27.94 6.47
N SER A 73 8.16 -28.94 5.58
CA SER A 73 7.75 -30.31 5.91
C SER A 73 8.62 -30.92 7.01
N ALA A 74 9.93 -30.69 6.99
CA ALA A 74 10.85 -31.13 8.04
C ALA A 74 10.66 -30.41 9.39
N SER A 75 10.18 -29.16 9.35
CA SER A 75 9.86 -28.38 10.55
C SER A 75 8.54 -28.83 11.18
N ALA A 76 7.53 -29.11 10.34
CA ALA A 76 6.22 -29.60 10.78
C ALA A 76 6.28 -31.02 11.38
N SER A 77 7.15 -31.90 10.86
CA SER A 77 7.37 -33.24 11.40
C SER A 77 8.13 -33.23 12.74
N ARG A 78 8.87 -32.17 13.05
CA ARG A 78 9.56 -31.99 14.35
C ARG A 78 8.67 -31.42 15.46
N SER A 79 7.54 -30.80 15.11
CA SER A 79 6.63 -30.17 16.08
C SER A 79 5.49 -31.07 16.57
N GLN A 80 5.42 -32.33 16.13
CA GLN A 80 4.38 -33.26 16.59
C GLN A 80 4.93 -34.20 17.68
N SER A 81 4.75 -33.78 18.94
CA SER A 81 4.77 -34.63 20.14
C SER A 81 3.42 -34.48 20.86
N PRO A 82 2.77 -35.56 21.32
CA PRO A 82 1.38 -35.50 21.76
C PRO A 82 1.27 -35.11 23.23
N SER A 83 0.51 -34.05 23.53
CA SER A 83 -0.02 -33.83 24.88
C SER A 83 -1.51 -33.49 24.78
N ALA A 84 -2.30 -34.49 25.14
CA ALA A 84 -3.72 -34.37 25.41
C ALA A 84 -3.90 -33.57 26.71
N HIS A 85 -4.82 -32.59 26.75
CA HIS A 85 -5.61 -32.31 27.95
C HIS A 85 -6.86 -31.47 27.66
N ARG A 86 -8.01 -32.09 27.94
CA ARG A 86 -9.22 -31.57 28.59
C ARG A 86 -9.73 -30.17 28.25
N SER A 87 -10.85 -30.19 27.52
CA SER A 87 -11.88 -29.16 27.45
C SER A 87 -12.62 -29.00 28.79
N HIS A 88 -12.72 -27.76 29.26
CA HIS A 88 -13.69 -27.33 30.26
C HIS A 88 -14.60 -26.27 29.66
N THR A 89 -15.91 -26.54 29.72
CA THR A 89 -17.03 -25.72 29.32
C THR A 89 -17.54 -24.86 30.49
N LEU A 90 -18.35 -23.84 30.14
CA LEU A 90 -19.35 -23.05 30.92
C LEU A 90 -19.00 -21.54 31.10
N PRO A 91 -20.00 -20.65 31.28
CA PRO A 91 -21.28 -20.58 30.57
C PRO A 91 -21.64 -19.16 30.06
N ARG A 92 -22.68 -19.17 29.23
CA ARG A 92 -23.43 -18.08 28.59
C ARG A 92 -24.16 -17.19 29.61
N SER A 93 -24.01 -15.88 29.51
CA SER A 93 -24.94 -14.90 30.12
C SER A 93 -25.61 -14.06 29.03
N GLN A 94 -26.96 -14.05 29.06
CA GLN A 94 -27.84 -13.21 28.27
C GLN A 94 -27.80 -11.78 28.80
N ILE A 95 -27.78 -10.78 27.92
CA ILE A 95 -28.12 -9.40 28.26
C ILE A 95 -29.17 -8.90 27.27
N SER A 96 -30.29 -8.44 27.85
CA SER A 96 -31.49 -7.92 27.20
C SER A 96 -31.24 -6.70 26.31
N LEU A 97 -32.02 -6.65 25.24
CA LEU A 97 -32.30 -5.47 24.42
C LEU A 97 -33.01 -4.39 25.25
N HIS A 98 -32.37 -3.24 25.46
CA HIS A 98 -33.05 -2.00 25.83
C HIS A 98 -32.88 -0.97 24.70
N GLN A 99 -34.03 -0.44 24.25
CA GLN A 99 -34.15 0.63 23.27
C GLN A 99 -33.35 1.87 23.70
N ALA A 100 -32.40 2.31 22.87
CA ALA A 100 -31.63 3.51 23.10
C ALA A 100 -32.42 4.76 22.72
N ARG A 101 -32.80 5.55 23.73
CA ARG A 101 -33.14 6.97 23.57
C ARG A 101 -31.84 7.74 23.31
N SER A 102 -31.83 8.51 22.23
CA SER A 102 -30.73 9.40 21.82
C SER A 102 -30.32 10.36 22.94
N SER A 103 -29.11 10.18 23.46
CA SER A 103 -28.51 10.99 24.53
C SER A 103 -27.27 11.73 24.03
N PRO A 104 -26.97 12.94 24.54
CA PRO A 104 -25.87 13.80 24.07
C PRO A 104 -24.45 13.28 24.34
N LEU A 105 -24.29 12.12 24.99
CA LEU A 105 -23.00 11.45 25.21
C LEU A 105 -22.33 10.93 23.92
N LEU A 106 -23.10 10.71 22.84
CA LEU A 106 -22.57 10.27 21.54
C LEU A 106 -21.63 11.30 20.89
N ALA A 107 -21.83 12.60 21.15
CA ALA A 107 -21.00 13.65 20.57
C ALA A 107 -19.56 13.64 21.12
N MET A 108 -19.38 13.31 22.40
CA MET A 108 -18.05 13.18 23.01
C MET A 108 -17.34 11.91 22.53
N ALA A 109 -18.05 10.78 22.45
CA ALA A 109 -17.50 9.53 21.94
C ALA A 109 -16.99 9.67 20.48
N ASN A 110 -17.75 10.37 19.63
CA ASN A 110 -17.33 10.61 18.24
C ASN A 110 -16.08 11.50 18.16
N SER A 111 -15.97 12.56 18.97
CA SER A 111 -14.79 13.43 18.95
C SER A 111 -13.48 12.70 19.28
N THR A 112 -13.51 11.77 20.23
CA THR A 112 -12.36 10.94 20.60
C THR A 112 -12.06 9.90 19.53
N LEU A 113 -13.09 9.28 18.94
CA LEU A 113 -12.94 8.33 17.83
C LEU A 113 -12.35 8.99 16.57
N ASN A 114 -12.64 10.26 16.31
CA ASN A 114 -12.10 10.98 15.14
C ASN A 114 -10.63 11.40 15.31
N LEU A 115 -10.22 11.78 16.51
CA LEU A 115 -8.80 11.97 16.84
C LEU A 115 -8.05 10.65 16.70
N LEU A 116 -8.67 9.54 17.14
CA LEU A 116 -8.13 8.21 16.91
C LEU A 116 -8.07 7.85 15.41
N SER A 117 -9.08 8.20 14.59
CA SER A 117 -9.05 7.95 13.13
C SER A 117 -7.99 8.76 12.39
N SER A 118 -7.77 10.02 12.79
CA SER A 118 -6.69 10.86 12.22
C SER A 118 -5.30 10.38 12.64
N ASP A 119 -5.12 10.03 13.92
CA ASP A 119 -3.90 9.37 14.41
C ASP A 119 -3.68 8.02 13.74
N ASN A 120 -4.75 7.25 13.48
CA ASN A 120 -4.69 5.98 12.78
C ASN A 120 -4.34 6.16 11.31
N LEU A 121 -4.81 7.20 10.61
CA LEU A 121 -4.39 7.47 9.23
C LEU A 121 -2.89 7.74 9.14
N ILE A 122 -2.34 8.48 10.11
CA ILE A 122 -0.91 8.78 10.20
C ILE A 122 -0.12 7.51 10.58
N LYS A 123 -0.61 6.69 11.51
CA LYS A 123 0.01 5.42 11.92
C LYS A 123 -0.10 4.31 10.86
N ASP A 124 -1.19 4.28 10.10
CA ASP A 124 -1.42 3.36 8.99
C ASP A 124 -0.58 3.72 7.76
N ASN A 125 0.02 4.93 7.75
CA ASN A 125 1.07 5.27 6.81
C ASN A 125 2.33 4.40 7.00
N THR A 126 2.54 3.86 8.21
CA THR A 126 3.63 2.95 8.55
C THR A 126 3.33 1.46 8.30
N SER A 127 2.06 1.06 8.21
CA SER A 127 1.67 -0.35 8.01
C SER A 127 1.85 -0.80 6.56
N ASN A 128 1.70 0.12 5.60
CA ASN A 128 1.64 -0.21 4.18
C ASN A 128 2.97 -0.05 3.45
N ILE A 129 4.10 -0.32 4.11
CA ILE A 129 5.48 -0.14 3.56
C ILE A 129 5.98 -1.41 2.82
N SER A 130 5.09 -2.23 2.28
CA SER A 130 5.45 -3.53 1.71
C SER A 130 5.79 -3.44 0.21
N LEU A 131 6.93 -4.02 -0.19
CA LEU A 131 7.29 -4.21 -1.59
C LEU A 131 6.20 -4.99 -2.35
N VAL A 132 5.66 -6.04 -1.73
CA VAL A 132 4.61 -6.89 -2.30
C VAL A 132 3.32 -6.09 -2.52
N HIS A 133 2.98 -5.21 -1.57
CA HIS A 133 1.83 -4.32 -1.72
C HIS A 133 2.01 -3.36 -2.90
N ASP A 134 3.19 -2.74 -3.02
CA ASP A 134 3.48 -1.79 -4.11
C ASP A 134 3.51 -2.48 -5.47
N PHE A 135 4.02 -3.72 -5.54
CA PHE A 135 3.97 -4.56 -6.73
C PHE A 135 2.52 -4.77 -7.20
N HIS A 136 1.63 -5.24 -6.31
CA HIS A 136 0.23 -5.46 -6.66
C HIS A 136 -0.53 -4.16 -6.95
N SER A 137 -0.13 -3.05 -6.33
CA SER A 137 -0.69 -1.73 -6.64
C SER A 137 -0.42 -1.35 -8.10
N ILE A 138 0.81 -1.57 -8.59
CA ILE A 138 1.17 -1.35 -9.99
C ILE A 138 0.39 -2.30 -10.91
N GLU A 139 0.34 -3.59 -10.59
CA GLU A 139 -0.44 -4.55 -11.40
C GLU A 139 -1.93 -4.20 -11.45
N SER A 140 -2.52 -3.75 -10.36
CA SER A 140 -3.93 -3.33 -10.33
C SER A 140 -4.17 -2.06 -11.17
N CYS A 141 -3.24 -1.09 -11.14
CA CYS A 141 -3.36 0.16 -11.88
C CYS A 141 -3.24 -0.03 -13.39
N PHE A 142 -2.39 -0.96 -13.86
CA PHE A 142 -2.03 -1.06 -15.27
C PHE A 142 -2.34 -2.42 -15.91
N GLY A 143 -2.60 -3.48 -15.13
CA GLY A 143 -2.72 -4.87 -15.59
C GLY A 143 -4.02 -5.21 -16.30
N HIS A 144 -5.08 -4.39 -16.16
CA HIS A 144 -6.39 -4.64 -16.78
C HIS A 144 -6.65 -3.84 -18.07
N ASN A 145 -5.72 -2.99 -18.53
CA ASN A 145 -5.91 -2.19 -19.74
C ASN A 145 -4.91 -2.57 -20.85
N PRO A 146 -5.28 -3.51 -21.76
CA PRO A 146 -4.40 -4.04 -22.80
C PRO A 146 -4.04 -3.02 -23.90
N VAL A 147 -4.63 -1.82 -23.91
CA VAL A 147 -4.44 -0.80 -24.95
C VAL A 147 -3.39 0.26 -24.56
N SER A 148 -2.97 0.33 -23.29
CA SER A 148 -1.96 1.31 -22.88
C SER A 148 -0.54 0.84 -23.26
N VAL A 149 0.21 1.67 -23.97
CA VAL A 149 1.66 1.45 -24.28
C VAL A 149 2.50 1.25 -22.99
N SER A 150 1.94 1.63 -21.83
CA SER A 150 2.47 1.40 -20.47
C SER A 150 2.27 -0.02 -19.91
N ALA A 151 1.50 -0.90 -20.56
CA ALA A 151 1.26 -2.28 -20.11
C ALA A 151 2.38 -3.26 -20.51
N SER A 152 3.62 -2.78 -20.59
CA SER A 152 4.81 -3.62 -20.78
C SER A 152 5.50 -3.88 -19.44
N GLU A 153 6.26 -4.97 -19.32
CA GLU A 153 7.04 -5.24 -18.10
C GLU A 153 8.05 -4.12 -17.80
N ILE A 154 8.58 -3.47 -18.83
CA ILE A 154 9.43 -2.27 -18.71
C ILE A 154 8.62 -1.10 -18.15
N GLY A 155 7.38 -0.92 -18.63
CA GLY A 155 6.43 0.05 -18.09
C GLY A 155 6.12 -0.18 -16.61
N PHE A 156 5.88 -1.44 -16.22
CA PHE A 156 5.64 -1.82 -14.83
C PHE A 156 6.85 -1.57 -13.93
N ALA A 157 8.06 -1.96 -14.34
CA ALA A 157 9.28 -1.63 -13.61
C ALA A 157 9.45 -0.11 -13.44
N ARG A 158 9.24 0.66 -14.52
CA ARG A 158 9.33 2.12 -14.51
C ARG A 158 8.28 2.76 -13.59
N ALA A 159 7.08 2.21 -13.54
CA ALA A 159 5.99 2.67 -12.68
C ALA A 159 6.29 2.34 -11.21
N PHE A 160 6.75 1.12 -10.93
CA PHE A 160 7.17 0.68 -9.59
C PHE A 160 8.30 1.54 -9.03
N VAL A 161 9.35 1.82 -9.82
CA VAL A 161 10.46 2.68 -9.39
C VAL A 161 9.97 4.10 -9.08
N ARG A 162 9.10 4.67 -9.92
CA ARG A 162 8.50 6.00 -9.69
C ARG A 162 7.67 6.02 -8.41
N LEU A 163 6.83 5.02 -8.20
CA LEU A 163 6.00 4.90 -7.00
C LEU A 163 6.88 4.80 -5.76
N ALA A 164 7.89 3.94 -5.79
CA ALA A 164 8.81 3.73 -4.69
C ALA A 164 9.68 4.97 -4.39
N LEU A 165 10.03 5.78 -5.40
CA LEU A 165 10.71 7.06 -5.19
C LEU A 165 9.80 8.08 -4.52
N GLU A 166 8.58 8.26 -5.04
CA GLU A 166 7.59 9.19 -4.49
C GLU A 166 7.18 8.83 -3.05
N ARG A 167 7.13 7.54 -2.74
CA ARG A 167 6.87 7.02 -1.39
C ARG A 167 8.09 6.99 -0.47
N ARG A 168 9.28 7.33 -0.98
CA ARG A 168 10.58 7.23 -0.29
C ARG A 168 10.90 5.81 0.21
N LEU A 169 10.51 4.79 -0.57
CA LEU A 169 10.68 3.36 -0.26
C LEU A 169 11.64 2.60 -1.18
N LEU A 170 12.08 3.18 -2.30
CA LEU A 170 13.00 2.54 -3.24
C LEU A 170 14.23 1.87 -2.61
N SER A 171 15.03 2.54 -1.77
CA SER A 171 16.21 1.91 -1.15
C SER A 171 15.85 0.69 -0.32
N ARG A 172 14.76 0.78 0.46
CA ARG A 172 14.23 -0.31 1.28
C ARG A 172 13.79 -1.47 0.41
N HIS A 173 13.02 -1.21 -0.63
CA HIS A 173 12.54 -2.23 -1.56
C HIS A 173 13.71 -2.92 -2.25
N LEU A 174 14.69 -2.17 -2.76
CA LEU A 174 15.87 -2.74 -3.40
C LEU A 174 16.74 -3.51 -2.41
N SER A 175 16.93 -3.00 -1.19
CA SER A 175 17.63 -3.72 -0.11
C SER A 175 16.97 -5.05 0.20
N GLU A 176 15.64 -5.05 0.29
CA GLU A 176 14.84 -6.25 0.52
C GLU A 176 15.06 -7.28 -0.59
N LEU A 177 15.02 -6.88 -1.87
CA LEU A 177 15.34 -7.77 -2.99
C LEU A 177 16.77 -8.33 -2.91
N LEU A 178 17.75 -7.48 -2.60
CA LEU A 178 19.17 -7.85 -2.57
C LEU A 178 19.59 -8.66 -1.34
N PHE A 179 18.75 -8.71 -0.31
CA PHE A 179 18.96 -9.51 0.88
C PHE A 179 18.76 -11.02 0.63
N HIS A 180 17.93 -11.38 -0.36
CA HIS A 180 17.63 -12.78 -0.70
C HIS A 180 18.74 -13.43 -1.53
N ALA A 181 19.81 -13.86 -0.85
CA ALA A 181 20.99 -14.48 -1.47
C ALA A 181 20.65 -15.70 -2.34
N ASP A 182 19.71 -16.53 -1.89
CA ASP A 182 19.22 -17.71 -2.61
C ASP A 182 18.58 -17.31 -3.96
N LEU A 183 17.75 -16.25 -3.98
CA LEU A 183 17.13 -15.71 -5.19
C LEU A 183 18.18 -15.09 -6.13
N LEU A 184 19.15 -14.38 -5.58
CA LEU A 184 20.26 -13.84 -6.37
C LEU A 184 21.06 -14.96 -7.03
N GLN A 185 21.39 -16.02 -6.29
CA GLN A 185 22.10 -17.17 -6.83
C GLN A 185 21.31 -17.92 -7.91
N ALA A 186 19.98 -17.95 -7.78
CA ALA A 186 19.09 -18.54 -8.79
C ALA A 186 19.10 -17.77 -10.12
N LEU A 187 19.05 -16.44 -10.05
CA LEU A 187 18.83 -15.60 -11.23
C LEU A 187 20.12 -15.11 -11.90
N TYR A 188 21.22 -14.97 -11.15
CA TYR A 188 22.43 -14.27 -11.60
C TYR A 188 23.68 -15.14 -11.49
N LYS A 189 24.65 -14.93 -12.39
CA LYS A 189 26.01 -15.47 -12.36
C LYS A 189 26.83 -14.86 -11.22
N ARG A 190 27.92 -15.52 -10.82
CA ARG A 190 28.76 -15.08 -9.67
C ARG A 190 29.44 -13.72 -9.89
N ASP A 191 29.77 -13.41 -11.15
CA ASP A 191 30.38 -12.16 -11.61
C ASP A 191 29.36 -11.04 -11.88
N ALA A 192 28.06 -11.30 -11.68
CA ALA A 192 27.04 -10.29 -11.84
C ALA A 192 27.23 -9.16 -10.81
N PHE A 193 27.02 -7.89 -11.19
CA PHE A 193 27.07 -6.75 -10.26
C PHE A 193 26.25 -6.97 -8.98
N LEU A 194 25.07 -7.61 -9.08
CA LEU A 194 24.21 -7.93 -7.93
C LEU A 194 24.74 -9.06 -7.03
N ARG A 195 25.83 -9.73 -7.42
CA ARG A 195 26.46 -10.83 -6.66
C ARG A 195 27.95 -10.61 -6.39
N ALA A 196 28.60 -9.74 -7.15
CA ALA A 196 30.02 -9.47 -7.08
C ALA A 196 30.45 -8.84 -5.74
N ASP A 197 31.76 -8.91 -5.48
CA ASP A 197 32.48 -8.21 -4.41
C ASP A 197 31.89 -8.39 -3.02
N ASP A 198 31.48 -9.63 -2.69
CA ASP A 198 30.91 -10.05 -1.40
C ASP A 198 29.78 -9.14 -0.87
N GLY A 199 29.15 -8.36 -1.75
CA GLY A 199 28.08 -7.42 -1.44
C GLY A 199 28.48 -5.99 -1.08
N ASP A 200 29.75 -5.61 -1.12
CA ASP A 200 30.15 -4.23 -0.80
C ASP A 200 29.69 -3.22 -1.87
N LEU A 201 29.79 -3.57 -3.15
CA LEU A 201 29.21 -2.75 -4.23
C LEU A 201 27.70 -2.56 -4.07
N ARG A 202 26.99 -3.59 -3.61
CA ARG A 202 25.53 -3.50 -3.36
C ARG A 202 25.22 -2.52 -2.23
N LYS A 203 25.96 -2.59 -1.12
CA LYS A 203 25.80 -1.66 0.01
C LYS A 203 26.04 -0.23 -0.45
N GLN A 204 27.12 0.02 -1.19
CA GLN A 204 27.42 1.34 -1.73
C GLN A 204 26.30 1.82 -2.66
N PHE A 205 25.83 0.97 -3.57
CA PHE A 205 24.73 1.28 -4.48
C PHE A 205 23.42 1.64 -3.75
N ILE A 206 23.05 0.88 -2.71
CA ILE A 206 21.89 1.18 -1.86
C ILE A 206 22.07 2.52 -1.13
N ALA A 207 23.24 2.78 -0.54
CA ALA A 207 23.52 4.05 0.15
C ALA A 207 23.39 5.26 -0.79
N HIS A 208 23.76 5.13 -2.06
CA HIS A 208 23.56 6.18 -3.05
C HIS A 208 22.06 6.39 -3.34
N ILE A 209 21.27 5.31 -3.43
CA ILE A 209 19.82 5.41 -3.63
C ILE A 209 19.14 6.06 -2.43
N GLU A 210 19.57 5.78 -1.21
CA GLU A 210 19.06 6.44 0.00
C GLU A 210 19.22 7.95 -0.08
N SER A 211 20.36 8.44 -0.56
CA SER A 211 20.59 9.89 -0.75
C SER A 211 19.59 10.52 -1.74
N LEU A 212 19.17 9.77 -2.77
CA LEU A 212 18.21 10.26 -3.76
C LEU A 212 16.83 10.47 -3.13
N GLN A 213 16.43 9.67 -2.15
CA GLN A 213 15.09 9.68 -1.55
C GLN A 213 14.86 10.78 -0.52
N LEU A 214 15.88 11.60 -0.25
CA LEU A 214 15.74 12.82 0.55
C LEU A 214 14.90 13.89 -0.16
N LEU A 215 14.73 13.77 -1.48
CA LEU A 215 13.95 14.69 -2.29
C LEU A 215 12.46 14.31 -2.36
N ASP A 216 11.61 15.33 -2.45
CA ASP A 216 10.16 15.17 -2.67
C ASP A 216 9.84 14.95 -4.15
N TYR A 217 9.90 13.70 -4.60
CA TYR A 217 9.46 13.36 -5.94
C TYR A 217 7.94 13.29 -6.05
N LYS A 218 7.40 13.87 -7.12
CA LYS A 218 6.03 13.63 -7.61
C LYS A 218 6.02 12.90 -8.94
N CYS A 219 7.03 12.06 -9.15
CA CYS A 219 7.33 11.46 -10.45
C CYS A 219 6.35 10.34 -10.84
N PHE A 220 5.65 9.73 -9.88
CA PHE A 220 4.57 8.79 -10.17
C PHE A 220 3.28 9.55 -10.48
N SER A 221 2.84 10.40 -9.54
CA SER A 221 1.61 11.17 -9.68
C SER A 221 1.58 12.06 -10.92
N ASN A 222 2.71 12.63 -11.34
CA ASN A 222 2.76 13.47 -12.54
C ASN A 222 2.88 12.69 -13.86
N SER A 223 3.30 11.42 -13.83
CA SER A 223 3.51 10.62 -15.05
C SER A 223 2.25 9.85 -15.48
N TYR A 224 1.35 9.57 -14.54
CA TYR A 224 0.24 8.64 -14.74
C TYR A 224 -1.11 9.30 -14.42
N ALA A 225 -1.56 10.22 -15.28
CA ALA A 225 -2.80 10.98 -15.06
C ALA A 225 -4.07 10.11 -15.17
N ASP A 226 -4.07 9.11 -16.04
CA ASP A 226 -5.27 8.33 -16.38
C ASP A 226 -5.48 7.07 -15.50
N ILE A 227 -4.69 6.91 -14.44
CA ILE A 227 -4.91 5.81 -13.50
C ILE A 227 -6.01 6.16 -12.52
N ASP A 228 -6.72 5.14 -12.06
CA ASP A 228 -7.64 5.31 -10.96
C ASP A 228 -6.91 5.25 -9.61
N VAL A 229 -7.28 6.13 -8.70
CA VAL A 229 -6.71 6.28 -7.36
C VAL A 229 -7.85 6.32 -6.35
N PHE A 230 -7.64 5.67 -5.20
CA PHE A 230 -8.51 5.84 -4.04
C PHE A 230 -8.04 7.04 -3.21
N TYR A 231 -8.97 7.95 -2.94
CA TYR A 231 -8.79 9.06 -2.01
C TYR A 231 -9.56 8.77 -0.74
N HIS A 232 -8.90 8.99 0.39
CA HIS A 232 -9.48 8.82 1.70
C HIS A 232 -9.48 10.17 2.42
N VAL A 233 -10.68 10.67 2.66
CA VAL A 233 -10.92 11.98 3.27
C VAL A 233 -11.39 11.79 4.69
N ILE A 234 -10.71 12.43 5.64
CA ILE A 234 -11.08 12.48 7.05
C ILE A 234 -11.31 13.94 7.44
N ILE A 235 -12.51 14.24 7.90
CA ILE A 235 -12.92 15.55 8.38
C ILE A 235 -12.70 15.59 9.90
N VAL A 236 -11.85 16.51 10.34
CA VAL A 236 -11.51 16.66 11.76
C VAL A 236 -12.28 17.85 12.32
N PRO A 237 -13.38 17.63 13.08
CA PRO A 237 -14.11 18.73 13.71
C PRO A 237 -13.28 19.38 14.82
N THR A 238 -13.51 20.66 15.07
CA THR A 238 -12.88 21.35 16.21
C THR A 238 -13.28 20.69 17.52
N ARG A 239 -12.35 20.57 18.47
CA ARG A 239 -12.64 20.00 19.79
C ARG A 239 -13.81 20.74 20.44
N ALA A 240 -14.80 19.99 20.92
CA ALA A 240 -15.97 20.56 21.56
C ALA A 240 -15.56 21.45 22.74
N ARG A 241 -16.07 22.68 22.77
CA ARG A 241 -15.85 23.60 23.91
C ARG A 241 -16.66 23.12 25.12
N ALA A 242 -16.25 23.52 26.32
CA ALA A 242 -16.92 23.20 27.59
C ALA A 242 -18.41 23.63 27.66
N THR A 243 -18.89 24.37 26.66
CA THR A 243 -20.29 24.82 26.50
C THR A 243 -21.25 23.74 26.01
N GLY A 244 -20.80 22.51 25.74
CA GLY A 244 -21.67 21.38 25.35
C GLY A 244 -22.25 21.44 23.92
N ILE A 245 -21.84 22.43 23.11
CA ILE A 245 -22.29 22.57 21.72
C ILE A 245 -21.46 21.61 20.84
N SER A 246 -22.14 20.73 20.10
CA SER A 246 -21.46 19.83 19.15
C SER A 246 -20.78 20.63 18.04
N SER A 247 -19.56 20.25 17.70
CA SER A 247 -18.83 20.81 16.56
C SER A 247 -19.22 20.15 15.24
N THR A 248 -20.05 19.11 15.26
CA THR A 248 -20.54 18.39 14.07
C THR A 248 -21.89 18.94 13.60
N THR A 249 -22.12 18.93 12.31
CA THR A 249 -23.39 19.36 11.71
C THR A 249 -24.43 18.23 11.71
N THR A 250 -25.72 18.60 11.72
CA THR A 250 -26.84 17.69 11.40
C THR A 250 -27.30 17.82 9.94
N ALA A 251 -26.67 18.71 9.17
CA ALA A 251 -26.95 18.92 7.75
C ALA A 251 -26.31 17.80 6.91
N CYS A 252 -26.63 17.73 5.60
CA CYS A 252 -26.00 16.76 4.70
C CYS A 252 -24.69 17.33 4.16
N PRO A 253 -23.51 16.79 4.53
CA PRO A 253 -22.24 17.35 4.09
C PRO A 253 -21.88 16.87 2.68
N TYR A 254 -21.13 17.71 1.97
CA TYR A 254 -20.56 17.39 0.67
C TYR A 254 -19.15 17.98 0.54
N ILE A 255 -18.35 17.37 -0.32
CA ILE A 255 -16.99 17.82 -0.64
C ILE A 255 -16.78 17.91 -2.16
N ALA A 256 -15.81 18.72 -2.57
CA ALA A 256 -15.22 18.66 -3.90
C ALA A 256 -13.72 18.84 -3.76
N LEU A 257 -12.94 18.02 -4.47
CA LEU A 257 -11.50 17.99 -4.38
C LEU A 257 -10.89 18.36 -5.73
N ALA A 258 -9.85 19.19 -5.73
CA ALA A 258 -9.09 19.50 -6.93
C ALA A 258 -7.59 19.39 -6.69
N GLY A 259 -6.88 19.07 -7.77
CA GLY A 259 -5.44 19.06 -7.85
C GLY A 259 -4.97 19.48 -9.24
N LEU A 260 -3.67 19.37 -9.48
CA LEU A 260 -3.05 19.84 -10.72
C LEU A 260 -3.54 19.15 -11.99
N LEU A 261 -4.07 17.93 -11.91
CA LEU A 261 -4.52 17.15 -13.07
C LEU A 261 -6.04 17.16 -13.26
N GLY A 262 -6.79 17.79 -12.35
CA GLY A 262 -8.23 17.91 -12.48
C GLY A 262 -8.96 18.08 -11.15
N SER A 263 -10.28 17.97 -11.21
CA SER A 263 -11.16 18.10 -10.04
C SER A 263 -12.26 17.05 -10.06
N THR A 264 -12.74 16.71 -8.87
CA THR A 264 -13.95 15.90 -8.72
C THR A 264 -15.19 16.76 -8.97
N LYS A 265 -16.32 16.11 -9.23
CA LYS A 265 -17.64 16.71 -9.00
C LYS A 265 -17.89 16.83 -7.49
N ILE A 266 -19.02 17.42 -7.11
CA ILE A 266 -19.50 17.39 -5.73
C ILE A 266 -19.78 15.94 -5.34
N ILE A 267 -19.24 15.53 -4.20
CA ILE A 267 -19.40 14.21 -3.59
C ILE A 267 -20.14 14.40 -2.28
N SER A 268 -21.39 13.94 -2.22
CA SER A 268 -22.16 13.92 -0.98
C SER A 268 -21.64 12.83 -0.06
N LEU A 269 -21.55 13.13 1.24
CA LEU A 269 -21.20 12.13 2.23
C LEU A 269 -22.38 11.18 2.48
N PRO A 270 -22.13 9.90 2.82
CA PRO A 270 -23.17 8.88 2.96
C PRO A 270 -24.23 9.20 4.03
N SER A 271 -23.86 9.94 5.08
CA SER A 271 -24.78 10.34 6.14
C SER A 271 -24.40 11.69 6.76
N LYS A 272 -25.35 12.30 7.46
CA LYS A 272 -25.25 13.64 8.08
C LYS A 272 -24.11 13.79 9.09
N ASN A 273 -23.71 12.68 9.74
CA ASN A 273 -22.65 12.67 10.75
C ASN A 273 -21.38 11.95 10.27
N THR A 274 -21.30 11.60 8.99
CA THR A 274 -20.11 10.95 8.45
C THR A 274 -18.95 11.95 8.44
N LEU A 275 -17.80 11.53 8.96
CA LEU A 275 -16.57 12.32 8.98
C LEU A 275 -15.44 11.66 8.20
N GLU A 276 -15.72 10.52 7.57
CA GLU A 276 -14.76 9.76 6.78
C GLU A 276 -15.42 9.29 5.48
N ILE A 277 -14.76 9.47 4.35
CA ILE A 277 -15.19 8.92 3.07
C ILE A 277 -13.99 8.44 2.26
N LYS A 278 -14.15 7.27 1.64
CA LYS A 278 -13.23 6.75 0.63
C LYS A 278 -13.93 6.71 -0.71
N PHE A 279 -13.29 7.27 -1.74
CA PHE A 279 -13.83 7.24 -3.09
C PHE A 279 -12.73 7.01 -4.12
N LYS A 280 -13.11 6.39 -5.25
CA LYS A 280 -12.24 6.14 -6.39
C LYS A 280 -12.41 7.27 -7.40
N HIS A 281 -11.32 7.81 -7.93
CA HIS A 281 -11.34 8.82 -8.99
C HIS A 281 -10.06 8.75 -9.83
N LYS A 282 -10.07 9.33 -11.03
CA LYS A 282 -8.83 9.55 -11.79
C LYS A 282 -7.81 10.33 -10.98
N ASN A 283 -6.54 10.07 -11.20
CA ASN A 283 -5.44 10.76 -10.52
C ASN A 283 -5.55 12.28 -10.69
N LEU A 284 -5.72 12.98 -9.58
CA LEU A 284 -5.87 14.44 -9.49
C LEU A 284 -4.50 15.13 -9.41
N GLY A 285 -3.41 14.36 -9.36
CA GLY A 285 -2.06 14.88 -9.16
C GLY A 285 -1.85 15.40 -7.74
N GLN A 286 -1.02 16.43 -7.61
CA GLN A 286 -0.86 17.13 -6.34
C GLN A 286 -2.15 17.88 -6.00
N LEU A 287 -2.72 17.59 -4.82
CA LEU A 287 -3.96 18.22 -4.39
C LEU A 287 -3.70 19.67 -4.00
N THR A 288 -4.59 20.56 -4.44
CA THR A 288 -4.44 22.02 -4.28
C THR A 288 -5.55 22.60 -3.42
N THR A 289 -6.79 22.16 -3.63
CA THR A 289 -7.96 22.76 -2.98
C THR A 289 -8.98 21.71 -2.61
N LEU A 290 -9.58 21.86 -1.43
CA LEU A 290 -10.73 21.11 -0.99
C LEU A 290 -11.85 22.09 -0.64
N CYS A 291 -13.00 21.93 -1.28
CA CYS A 291 -14.24 22.61 -0.91
C CYS A 291 -15.07 21.66 -0.06
N ILE A 292 -15.62 22.16 1.04
CA ILE A 292 -16.48 21.42 1.95
C ILE A 292 -17.65 22.29 2.37
N GLY A 293 -18.84 21.70 2.42
CA GLY A 293 -20.06 22.42 2.73
C GLY A 293 -21.18 21.47 3.12
N HIS A 294 -22.38 22.02 3.32
CA HIS A 294 -23.58 21.25 3.63
C HIS A 294 -24.83 21.95 3.11
N ASP A 295 -25.96 21.24 3.07
CA ASP A 295 -27.26 21.75 2.61
C ASP A 295 -28.00 22.65 3.63
N ASN A 296 -27.41 22.90 4.81
CA ASN A 296 -27.98 23.70 5.90
C ASN A 296 -29.28 23.11 6.49
N SER A 297 -29.56 21.84 6.25
CA SER A 297 -30.71 21.14 6.81
C SER A 297 -30.51 20.74 8.28
N GLY A 298 -31.59 20.31 8.93
CA GLY A 298 -31.53 19.78 10.30
C GLY A 298 -31.59 20.85 11.39
N LEU A 299 -31.53 20.39 12.65
CA LEU A 299 -31.73 21.25 13.83
C LEU A 299 -30.47 22.04 14.21
N MET A 300 -29.29 21.52 13.91
CA MET A 300 -28.00 22.13 14.25
C MET A 300 -27.08 22.09 13.03
N PRO A 301 -27.31 22.95 12.02
CA PRO A 301 -26.49 22.95 10.81
C PRO A 301 -25.08 23.53 11.05
N ARG A 302 -24.88 24.31 12.11
CA ARG A 302 -23.58 24.92 12.44
C ARG A 302 -22.49 23.85 12.50
N TRP A 303 -21.45 24.03 11.68
CA TRP A 303 -20.34 23.09 11.57
C TRP A 303 -19.02 23.80 11.87
N ASN A 304 -18.20 23.23 12.76
CA ASN A 304 -16.88 23.77 13.08
C ASN A 304 -15.81 22.72 12.79
N ILE A 305 -15.08 22.92 11.69
CA ILE A 305 -14.02 22.03 11.23
C ILE A 305 -12.67 22.66 11.60
N ASP A 306 -11.78 21.86 12.20
CA ASP A 306 -10.40 22.28 12.44
C ASP A 306 -9.57 22.12 11.16
N HIS A 307 -9.59 20.92 10.58
CA HIS A 307 -8.94 20.65 9.31
C HIS A 307 -9.54 19.42 8.62
N VAL A 308 -9.18 19.21 7.35
CA VAL A 308 -9.51 18.01 6.59
C VAL A 308 -8.21 17.35 6.14
N LEU A 309 -8.08 16.05 6.39
CA LEU A 309 -6.98 15.23 5.88
C LEU A 309 -7.45 14.50 4.63
N VAL A 310 -6.64 14.51 3.58
CA VAL A 310 -6.87 13.72 2.37
C VAL A 310 -5.64 12.87 2.10
N ARG A 311 -5.79 11.55 2.13
CA ARG A 311 -4.75 10.60 1.75
C ARG A 311 -5.00 10.10 0.33
N ASN A 312 -3.96 10.15 -0.50
CA ASN A 312 -3.89 9.36 -1.72
C ASN A 312 -3.43 7.94 -1.33
N GLU A 313 -4.33 6.95 -1.39
CA GLU A 313 -4.06 5.60 -0.88
C GLU A 313 -3.03 4.82 -1.72
N LEU A 314 -2.70 5.30 -2.92
CA LEU A 314 -1.67 4.68 -3.77
C LEU A 314 -0.26 5.19 -3.42
N THR A 315 -0.11 6.51 -3.33
CA THR A 315 1.18 7.18 -3.03
C THR A 315 1.40 7.44 -1.55
N ASN A 316 0.41 7.19 -0.69
CA ASN A 316 0.45 7.49 0.73
C ASN A 316 0.70 8.98 1.09
N ASN A 317 0.63 9.88 0.11
CA ASN A 317 0.70 11.31 0.33
C ASN A 317 -0.53 11.77 1.11
N ILE A 318 -0.31 12.48 2.22
CA ILE A 318 -1.36 13.07 3.05
C ILE A 318 -1.33 14.58 2.88
N TYR A 319 -2.48 15.16 2.59
CA TYR A 319 -2.71 16.59 2.43
C TYR A 319 -3.57 17.08 3.59
N ARG A 320 -3.14 18.17 4.24
CA ARG A 320 -3.89 18.83 5.31
C ARG A 320 -4.45 20.14 4.81
N PHE A 321 -5.78 20.23 4.75
CA PHE A 321 -6.50 21.44 4.40
C PHE A 321 -7.00 22.12 5.68
N VAL A 322 -6.56 23.34 5.90
CA VAL A 322 -7.01 24.21 7.00
C VAL A 322 -7.83 25.35 6.42
N ASN A 323 -8.78 25.85 7.21
CA ASN A 323 -9.56 27.06 6.88
C ASN A 323 -8.73 28.33 7.14
#